data_AF-A0A1Q8QBN7-F1
#
_entry.id   AF-A0A1Q8QBN7-F1
#
_cell.length_a   1.000
_cell.length_b   1.000
_cell.length_c   1.000
_cell.angle_alpha   90.00
_cell.angle_beta   90.00
_cell.angle_gamma   90.00
#
_symmetry.space_group_name_H-M   'P 1'
#
loop_
_entity.id
_entity.type
_entity.pdbx_description
1 polymer ?
#
loop_
_entity_poly.entity_id
_entity_poly.type
_entity_poly.pdbx_seq_one_letter_code
_entity_poly.pdbx_strand_id
1 'polypeptide(L)'
;MPDLPEILGCYQSQKREKMGGKGGSGRDFTQRIDWLALRLDAARILIFPLDDGHLPLPLQKIVTPEEFLLHFVPAPLLFTERLGPAAVVLARLLRDVGPGLDHKTLPDAERALFVVVLAALAAAGVPDTGSAPLKVVTAAGGGLSPDAQKLTINAFGISLRKRGEFETAATFYRKALELAPDDERIMFNLARVLYEKGDTPACSLLLEQAVAADPDFTEAKSFLRYLKRRGGVARDDDDFPDITI
;
A
#
# COMPACT_ATOMS: atom_id res chain seq x y z
N MET A 1 16.39 -15.01 -15.89
CA MET A 1 15.81 -15.83 -14.80
C MET A 1 14.43 -15.25 -14.51
N PRO A 2 13.41 -16.05 -14.16
CA PRO A 2 12.14 -15.49 -13.73
C PRO A 2 12.37 -14.58 -12.51
N ASP A 3 11.70 -13.44 -12.48
CA ASP A 3 11.73 -12.55 -11.32
C ASP A 3 11.13 -13.29 -10.12
N LEU A 4 11.76 -13.13 -8.96
CA LEU A 4 11.24 -13.74 -7.73
C LEU A 4 10.03 -12.94 -7.24
N PRO A 5 9.03 -13.61 -6.65
CA PRO A 5 7.93 -12.91 -6.00
C PRO A 5 8.42 -11.93 -4.93
N GLU A 6 7.78 -10.77 -4.85
CA GLU A 6 8.09 -9.73 -3.88
C GLU A 6 6.92 -9.51 -2.94
N ILE A 7 7.15 -9.62 -1.63
CA ILE A 7 6.13 -9.30 -0.63
C ILE A 7 5.93 -7.78 -0.60
N LEU A 8 4.72 -7.34 -0.96
CA LEU A 8 4.33 -5.92 -0.96
C LEU A 8 3.81 -5.45 0.40
N GLY A 9 3.44 -6.40 1.27
CA GLY A 9 2.91 -6.14 2.61
C GLY A 9 1.44 -6.49 2.78
N CYS A 10 0.85 -5.97 3.85
CA CYS A 10 -0.55 -6.19 4.17
C CYS A 10 -1.45 -5.04 3.70
N TYR A 11 -2.66 -5.38 3.30
CA TYR A 11 -3.66 -4.49 2.71
C TYR A 11 -5.05 -4.84 3.22
N GLN A 12 -6.00 -3.91 3.08
CA GLN A 12 -7.40 -4.10 3.44
C GLN A 12 -8.28 -3.82 2.25
N SER A 13 -9.36 -4.58 2.10
CA SER A 13 -10.45 -4.24 1.19
C SER A 13 -11.78 -4.26 1.92
N GLN A 14 -12.77 -3.59 1.34
CA GLN A 14 -14.14 -3.58 1.85
C GLN A 14 -15.07 -4.16 0.81
N LYS A 15 -15.89 -5.13 1.22
CA LYS A 15 -16.97 -5.67 0.39
C LYS A 15 -18.30 -5.23 0.98
N ARG A 16 -19.09 -4.48 0.21
CA ARG A 16 -20.47 -4.14 0.58
C ARG A 16 -21.40 -5.22 0.06
N GLU A 17 -22.20 -5.78 0.94
CA GLU A 17 -23.25 -6.74 0.60
C GLU A 17 -24.61 -6.23 1.09
N LYS A 18 -25.62 -6.33 0.22
CA LYS A 18 -27.02 -6.08 0.57
C LYS A 18 -27.66 -7.38 0.99
N MET A 19 -27.97 -7.52 2.28
CA MET A 19 -28.74 -8.66 2.76
C MET A 19 -30.21 -8.27 2.87
N GLY A 20 -31.01 -8.73 1.91
CA GLY A 20 -32.46 -8.54 1.89
C GLY A 20 -33.10 -9.31 0.74
N GLY A 21 -33.92 -10.31 1.07
CA GLY A 21 -34.77 -10.97 0.08
C GLY A 21 -35.77 -10.00 -0.55
N LYS A 22 -36.31 -10.36 -1.73
CA LYS A 22 -37.34 -9.58 -2.45
C LYS A 22 -38.46 -9.16 -1.48
N GLY A 23 -38.44 -7.92 -0.99
CA GLY A 23 -39.54 -7.31 -0.23
C GLY A 23 -39.23 -6.65 1.12
N GLY A 24 -38.01 -6.66 1.65
CA GLY A 24 -37.67 -6.00 2.93
C GLY A 24 -36.49 -5.03 2.84
N SER A 25 -36.45 -3.97 3.65
CA SER A 25 -35.34 -3.01 3.69
C SER A 25 -34.04 -3.73 4.07
N GLY A 26 -33.21 -4.04 3.07
CA GLY A 26 -31.94 -4.71 3.29
C GLY A 26 -31.02 -3.81 4.10
N ARG A 27 -30.38 -4.36 5.13
CA ARG A 27 -29.28 -3.66 5.82
C ARG A 27 -28.02 -3.84 4.98
N ASP A 28 -27.36 -2.74 4.67
CA ASP A 28 -26.04 -2.75 4.05
C ASP A 28 -25.03 -3.26 5.10
N PHE A 29 -24.35 -4.37 4.80
CA PHE A 29 -23.25 -4.87 5.61
C PHE A 29 -21.94 -4.66 4.85
N THR A 30 -20.94 -4.07 5.51
CA THR A 30 -19.60 -3.91 4.95
C THR A 30 -18.66 -4.87 5.67
N GLN A 31 -18.18 -5.89 4.96
CA GLN A 31 -17.17 -6.80 5.47
C GLN A 31 -15.78 -6.26 5.10
N ARG A 32 -14.94 -6.03 6.11
CA ARG A 32 -13.51 -5.76 5.91
C ARG A 32 -12.76 -7.08 5.79
N ILE A 33 -11.87 -7.16 4.81
CA ILE A 33 -11.00 -8.32 4.62
C ILE A 33 -9.56 -7.81 4.59
N ASP A 34 -8.69 -8.41 5.39
CA ASP A 34 -7.27 -8.11 5.42
C ASP A 34 -6.53 -9.10 4.52
N TRP A 35 -5.47 -8.65 3.86
CA TRP A 35 -4.76 -9.39 2.81
C TRP A 35 -3.26 -9.27 2.98
N LEU A 36 -2.51 -10.34 2.67
CA LEU A 36 -1.09 -10.27 2.31
C LEU A 36 -0.97 -10.24 0.78
N ALA A 37 -0.16 -9.33 0.24
CA ALA A 37 0.05 -9.22 -1.20
C ALA A 37 1.50 -9.54 -1.58
N LEU A 38 1.65 -10.30 -2.67
CA LEU A 38 2.93 -10.62 -3.30
C LEU A 38 2.87 -10.29 -4.80
N ARG A 39 3.78 -9.45 -5.29
CA ARG A 39 3.95 -9.21 -6.73
C ARG A 39 4.66 -10.41 -7.35
N LEU A 40 4.07 -11.01 -8.37
CA LEU A 40 4.71 -12.10 -9.12
C LEU A 40 5.52 -11.54 -10.29
N ASP A 41 4.98 -10.54 -10.97
CA ASP A 41 5.59 -9.82 -12.10
C ASP A 41 4.89 -8.47 -12.31
N ALA A 42 5.21 -7.77 -13.41
CA ALA A 42 4.64 -6.47 -13.73
C ALA A 42 3.12 -6.46 -13.96
N ALA A 43 2.49 -7.62 -14.24
CA ALA A 43 1.07 -7.72 -14.57
C ALA A 43 0.24 -8.43 -13.50
N ARG A 44 0.87 -9.13 -12.56
CA ARG A 44 0.19 -10.03 -11.62
C ARG A 44 0.61 -9.78 -10.17
N ILE A 45 -0.39 -9.52 -9.32
CA ILE A 45 -0.26 -9.50 -7.87
C ILE A 45 -1.11 -10.64 -7.31
N LEU A 46 -0.49 -11.47 -6.47
CA LEU A 46 -1.14 -12.55 -5.75
C LEU A 46 -1.53 -12.05 -4.36
N ILE A 47 -2.79 -12.21 -3.98
CA ILE A 47 -3.31 -11.82 -2.66
C ILE A 47 -3.82 -13.03 -1.89
N PHE A 48 -3.56 -13.03 -0.59
CA PHE A 48 -3.96 -14.06 0.36
C PHE A 48 -4.78 -13.41 1.48
N PRO A 49 -6.01 -13.86 1.78
CA PRO A 49 -6.76 -13.30 2.89
C PRO A 49 -6.09 -13.70 4.20
N LEU A 50 -6.17 -12.82 5.19
CA LEU A 50 -5.69 -13.08 6.54
C LEU A 50 -6.82 -13.63 7.41
N ASP A 51 -6.48 -14.53 8.34
CA ASP A 51 -7.38 -14.98 9.40
C ASP A 51 -7.51 -13.94 10.53
N ASP A 52 -8.31 -14.24 11.56
CA ASP A 52 -8.53 -13.36 12.71
C ASP A 52 -7.24 -13.09 13.53
N GLY A 53 -6.21 -13.92 13.36
CA GLY A 53 -4.90 -13.67 13.93
C GLY A 53 -4.01 -12.80 13.03
N HIS A 54 -4.41 -12.51 11.80
CA HIS A 54 -3.59 -11.90 10.75
C HIS A 54 -2.55 -12.86 10.11
N LEU A 55 -2.80 -14.18 10.08
CA LEU A 55 -2.01 -15.12 9.27
C LEU A 55 -2.59 -15.27 7.86
N PRO A 56 -1.73 -15.34 6.84
CA PRO A 56 -2.19 -15.60 5.49
C PRO A 56 -2.70 -17.03 5.36
N LEU A 57 -3.92 -17.15 4.83
CA LEU A 57 -4.53 -18.43 4.47
C LEU A 57 -4.05 -18.86 3.07
N PRO A 58 -3.94 -20.18 2.78
CA PRO A 58 -3.54 -20.70 1.47
C PRO A 58 -4.65 -20.58 0.41
N LEU A 59 -5.51 -19.56 0.52
CA LEU A 59 -6.51 -19.19 -0.47
C LEU A 59 -5.94 -18.01 -1.26
N GLN A 60 -5.77 -18.15 -2.57
CA GLN A 60 -5.11 -17.12 -3.37
C GLN A 60 -6.00 -16.60 -4.50
N LYS A 61 -5.85 -15.30 -4.79
CA LYS A 61 -6.44 -14.67 -5.98
C LYS A 61 -5.35 -13.87 -6.69
N ILE A 62 -5.41 -13.84 -8.01
CA ILE A 62 -4.57 -12.97 -8.83
C ILE A 62 -5.39 -11.73 -9.16
N VAL A 63 -4.80 -10.56 -8.99
CA VAL A 63 -5.35 -9.27 -9.39
C VAL A 63 -4.31 -8.51 -10.20
N THR A 64 -4.79 -7.61 -11.06
CA THR A 64 -3.89 -6.70 -11.79
C THR A 64 -3.39 -5.58 -10.86
N PRO A 65 -2.24 -4.95 -11.16
CA PRO A 65 -1.78 -3.78 -10.39
C PRO A 65 -2.79 -2.64 -10.36
N GLU A 66 -3.54 -2.43 -11.43
CA GLU A 66 -4.58 -1.39 -11.50
C GLU A 66 -5.72 -1.69 -10.52
N GLU A 67 -6.32 -2.90 -10.59
CA GLU A 67 -7.34 -3.34 -9.63
C GLU A 67 -6.84 -3.30 -8.19
N PHE A 68 -5.58 -3.66 -7.98
CA PHE A 68 -4.95 -3.64 -6.67
C PHE A 68 -4.90 -2.23 -6.09
N LEU A 69 -4.44 -1.25 -6.89
CA LEU A 69 -4.41 0.16 -6.50
C LEU A 69 -5.80 0.78 -6.31
N LEU A 70 -6.81 0.23 -7.00
CA LEU A 70 -8.20 0.67 -6.91
C LEU A 70 -8.91 0.16 -5.65
N HIS A 71 -8.65 -1.08 -5.24
CA HIS A 71 -9.49 -1.77 -4.26
C HIS A 71 -8.81 -2.16 -2.93
N PHE A 72 -7.48 -2.03 -2.83
CA PHE A 72 -6.72 -2.53 -1.68
C PHE A 72 -5.93 -1.42 -0.99
N VAL A 73 -6.29 -1.13 0.25
CA VAL A 73 -5.77 -0.04 1.09
C VAL A 73 -4.56 -0.56 1.89
N PRO A 74 -3.34 0.00 1.77
CA PRO A 74 -2.20 -0.44 2.57
C PRO A 74 -2.47 -0.43 4.09
N ALA A 75 -2.06 -1.51 4.76
CA ALA A 75 -2.16 -1.68 6.21
C ALA A 75 -0.83 -2.21 6.79
N PRO A 76 0.22 -1.37 6.82
CA PRO A 76 1.57 -1.76 7.18
C PRO A 76 1.68 -2.36 8.59
N LEU A 77 0.86 -1.89 9.55
CA LEU A 77 0.85 -2.39 10.92
C LEU A 77 0.55 -3.89 11.00
N LEU A 78 -0.39 -4.37 10.17
CA LEU A 78 -0.73 -5.81 10.11
C LEU A 78 0.47 -6.65 9.68
N PHE A 79 1.36 -6.09 8.86
CA PHE A 79 2.59 -6.75 8.47
C PHE A 79 3.63 -6.67 9.60
N THR A 80 3.90 -5.48 10.13
CA THR A 80 4.99 -5.24 11.10
C THR A 80 4.79 -5.93 12.44
N GLU A 81 3.54 -6.13 12.87
CA GLU A 81 3.26 -6.73 14.18
C GLU A 81 3.42 -8.25 14.20
N ARG A 82 3.18 -8.93 13.07
CA ARG A 82 3.18 -10.40 13.03
C ARG A 82 4.05 -11.00 11.92
N LEU A 83 3.85 -10.58 10.68
CA LEU A 83 4.49 -11.22 9.53
C LEU A 83 5.93 -10.75 9.30
N GLY A 84 6.25 -9.51 9.67
CA GLY A 84 7.62 -8.98 9.63
C GLY A 84 8.58 -9.78 10.52
N PRO A 85 8.29 -9.93 11.83
CA PRO A 85 9.09 -10.78 12.71
C PRO A 85 9.19 -12.24 12.22
N ALA A 86 8.08 -12.80 11.75
CA ALA A 86 8.06 -14.16 11.19
C ALA A 86 8.96 -14.29 9.95
N ALA A 87 8.99 -13.28 9.08
CA ALA A 87 9.88 -13.27 7.91
C ALA A 87 11.36 -13.29 8.32
N VAL A 88 11.74 -12.57 9.38
CA VAL A 88 13.12 -12.57 9.92
C VAL A 88 13.50 -13.95 10.46
N VAL A 89 12.64 -14.56 11.28
CA VAL A 89 12.87 -15.88 11.85
C VAL A 89 12.95 -16.94 10.76
N LEU A 90 12.00 -16.92 9.81
CA LEU A 90 11.97 -17.84 8.69
C LEU A 90 13.21 -17.71 7.79
N ALA A 91 13.67 -16.47 7.52
CA ALA A 91 14.90 -16.24 6.77
C ALA A 91 16.14 -16.84 7.47
N ARG A 92 16.20 -16.75 8.80
CA ARG A 92 17.27 -17.39 9.57
C ARG A 92 17.19 -18.92 9.47
N LEU A 93 16.02 -19.51 9.69
CA LEU A 93 15.83 -20.97 9.65
C LEU A 93 16.14 -21.55 8.26
N LEU A 94 15.72 -20.88 7.19
CA LEU A 94 16.03 -21.29 5.82
C LEU A 94 17.52 -21.19 5.50
N ARG A 95 18.25 -20.28 6.14
CA ARG A 95 19.71 -20.17 6.01
C ARG A 95 20.45 -21.27 6.75
N ASP A 96 19.98 -21.62 7.94
CA ASP A 96 20.62 -22.59 8.83
C ASP A 96 20.31 -24.04 8.40
N VAL A 97 19.06 -24.34 8.01
CA VAL A 97 18.58 -25.69 7.65
C VAL A 97 18.58 -25.93 6.14
N GLY A 98 18.36 -24.88 5.34
CA GLY A 98 18.31 -24.98 3.89
C GLY A 98 17.00 -25.59 3.34
N PRO A 99 17.04 -26.17 2.12
CA PRO A 99 15.86 -26.68 1.41
C PRO A 99 15.07 -27.79 2.14
N GLY A 100 15.69 -28.47 3.11
CA GLY A 100 15.09 -29.58 3.84
C GLY A 100 14.25 -29.16 5.06
N LEU A 101 14.00 -27.87 5.24
CA LEU A 101 13.23 -27.35 6.38
C LEU A 101 11.81 -27.93 6.40
N ASP A 102 11.49 -28.73 7.42
CA ASP A 102 10.12 -29.24 7.61
C ASP A 102 9.23 -28.13 8.18
N HIS A 103 8.44 -27.53 7.29
CA HIS A 103 7.52 -26.46 7.64
C HIS A 103 6.47 -26.84 8.68
N LYS A 104 6.17 -28.12 8.88
CA LYS A 104 5.20 -28.57 9.91
C LYS A 104 5.69 -28.32 11.33
N THR A 105 7.00 -28.21 11.50
CA THR A 105 7.64 -27.94 12.80
C THR A 105 7.77 -26.46 13.12
N LEU A 106 7.47 -25.59 12.14
CA LEU A 106 7.56 -24.16 12.30
C LEU A 106 6.41 -23.64 13.18
N PRO A 107 6.67 -22.56 13.96
CA PRO A 107 5.58 -21.83 14.60
C PRO A 107 4.60 -21.29 13.56
N ASP A 108 3.38 -20.99 14.01
CA ASP A 108 2.24 -20.79 13.12
C ASP A 108 2.45 -19.67 12.09
N ALA A 109 3.11 -18.56 12.49
CA ALA A 109 3.32 -17.41 11.61
C ALA A 109 4.35 -17.69 10.51
N GLU A 110 5.49 -18.28 10.87
CA GLU A 110 6.53 -18.72 9.94
C GLU A 110 5.99 -19.79 9.00
N ARG A 111 5.21 -20.73 9.53
CA ARG A 111 4.56 -21.78 8.73
C ARG A 111 3.60 -21.18 7.70
N ALA A 112 2.69 -20.32 8.13
CA ALA A 112 1.71 -19.70 7.25
C ALA A 112 2.40 -18.85 6.18
N LEU A 113 3.37 -18.01 6.56
CA LEU A 113 4.14 -17.20 5.62
C LEU A 113 4.93 -18.07 4.64
N PHE A 114 5.56 -19.14 5.10
CA PHE A 114 6.32 -20.04 4.23
C PHE A 114 5.42 -20.72 3.20
N VAL A 115 4.23 -21.20 3.62
CA VAL A 115 3.27 -21.84 2.71
C VAL A 115 2.83 -20.90 1.59
N VAL A 116 2.52 -19.63 1.89
CA VAL A 116 2.10 -18.68 0.84
C VAL A 116 3.26 -18.21 -0.04
N VAL A 117 4.49 -18.17 0.49
CA VAL A 117 5.70 -17.93 -0.33
C VAL A 117 5.92 -19.07 -1.33
N LEU A 118 5.78 -20.33 -0.89
CA LEU A 118 5.86 -21.48 -1.78
C LEU A 118 4.76 -21.44 -2.86
N ALA A 119 3.54 -21.07 -2.47
CA ALA A 119 2.43 -20.91 -3.41
C ALA A 119 2.70 -19.80 -4.45
N ALA A 120 3.29 -18.67 -4.03
CA ALA A 120 3.68 -17.58 -4.92
C ALA A 120 4.81 -17.98 -5.88
N LEU A 121 5.82 -18.71 -5.40
CA LEU A 121 6.90 -19.24 -6.25
C LEU A 121 6.36 -20.21 -7.31
N ALA A 122 5.45 -21.10 -6.92
CA ALA A 122 4.78 -22.00 -7.86
C ALA A 122 3.95 -21.23 -8.90
N ALA A 123 3.20 -20.21 -8.49
CA ALA A 123 2.42 -19.35 -9.39
C ALA A 123 3.29 -18.51 -10.36
N ALA A 124 4.52 -18.20 -9.96
CA ALA A 124 5.53 -17.54 -10.78
C ALA A 124 6.30 -18.51 -11.70
N GLY A 125 6.07 -19.83 -11.59
CA GLY A 125 6.83 -20.83 -12.33
C GLY A 125 8.30 -20.94 -11.91
N VAL A 126 8.63 -20.46 -10.70
CA VAL A 126 9.97 -20.58 -10.13
C VAL A 126 10.08 -21.98 -9.50
N PRO A 127 11.00 -22.83 -9.97
CA PRO A 127 11.18 -24.15 -9.37
C PRO A 127 11.62 -24.02 -7.91
N ASP A 128 11.25 -24.99 -7.08
CA ASP A 128 11.67 -25.07 -5.67
C ASP A 128 13.15 -25.44 -5.55
N THR A 129 14.01 -24.54 -6.02
CA THR A 129 15.42 -24.52 -5.69
C THR A 129 15.48 -23.87 -4.32
N GLY A 130 15.67 -24.63 -3.24
CA GLY A 130 15.37 -24.17 -1.87
C GLY A 130 16.09 -22.93 -1.31
N SER A 131 16.83 -22.18 -2.14
CA SER A 131 17.24 -20.80 -1.87
C SER A 131 16.20 -19.74 -2.26
N ALA A 132 15.22 -20.05 -3.12
CA ALA A 132 14.23 -19.09 -3.60
C ALA A 132 13.33 -18.56 -2.48
N PRO A 133 12.76 -19.41 -1.59
CA PRO A 133 11.99 -18.92 -0.45
C PRO A 133 12.82 -17.98 0.44
N LEU A 134 14.08 -18.34 0.72
CA LEU A 134 14.99 -17.53 1.51
C LEU A 134 15.15 -16.11 0.93
N LYS A 135 15.33 -15.99 -0.38
CA LYS A 135 15.48 -14.69 -1.05
C LYS A 135 14.21 -13.84 -0.92
N VAL A 136 13.03 -14.44 -1.14
CA VAL A 136 11.74 -13.76 -1.00
C VAL A 136 11.54 -13.24 0.43
N VAL A 137 11.76 -14.09 1.44
CA VAL A 137 11.53 -13.69 2.84
C VAL A 137 12.62 -12.77 3.38
N THR A 138 13.86 -12.86 2.89
CA THR A 138 14.93 -11.94 3.30
C THR A 138 14.65 -10.52 2.82
N ALA A 139 14.14 -10.36 1.59
CA ALA A 139 13.71 -9.06 1.09
C ALA A 139 12.58 -8.45 1.94
N ALA A 140 11.69 -9.29 2.48
CA ALA A 140 10.60 -8.86 3.36
C ALA A 140 11.00 -8.65 4.83
N GLY A 141 11.94 -9.45 5.33
CA GLY A 141 12.42 -9.45 6.73
C GLY A 141 13.31 -8.26 7.07
N GLY A 142 13.86 -7.56 6.07
CA GLY A 142 14.46 -6.23 6.26
C GLY A 142 13.43 -5.12 6.58
N GLY A 143 12.14 -5.48 6.66
CA GLY A 143 11.02 -4.57 6.54
C GLY A 143 10.81 -4.19 5.08
N LEU A 144 9.55 -3.98 4.66
CA LEU A 144 9.32 -3.08 3.54
C LEU A 144 10.02 -1.78 3.94
N SER A 145 11.07 -1.38 3.22
CA SER A 145 11.83 -0.20 3.63
C SER A 145 10.85 0.96 3.83
N PRO A 146 11.08 1.84 4.82
CA PRO A 146 10.24 3.03 4.98
C PRO A 146 10.03 3.78 3.66
N ASP A 147 11.03 3.77 2.77
CA ASP A 147 10.94 4.27 1.40
C ASP A 147 9.96 3.50 0.52
N ALA A 148 9.96 2.17 0.54
CA ALA A 148 9.00 1.36 -0.21
C ALA A 148 7.57 1.54 0.31
N GLN A 149 7.39 1.65 1.63
CA GLN A 149 6.09 1.95 2.24
C GLN A 149 5.61 3.35 1.84
N LYS A 150 6.50 4.35 1.91
CA LYS A 150 6.26 5.72 1.48
C LYS A 150 5.84 5.80 0.02
N LEU A 151 6.60 5.16 -0.88
CA LEU A 151 6.29 5.11 -2.32
C LEU A 151 4.93 4.47 -2.59
N THR A 152 4.64 3.37 -1.92
CA THR A 152 3.36 2.68 -2.02
C THR A 152 2.24 3.61 -1.55
N ILE A 153 2.33 4.17 -0.34
CA ILE A 153 1.31 5.06 0.22
C ILE A 153 1.10 6.30 -0.66
N ASN A 154 2.18 6.89 -1.19
CA ASN A 154 2.12 8.03 -2.11
C ASN A 154 1.38 7.67 -3.40
N ALA A 155 1.71 6.54 -4.03
CA ALA A 155 1.01 6.06 -5.23
C ALA A 155 -0.50 5.82 -4.97
N PHE A 156 -0.84 5.27 -3.81
CA PHE A 156 -2.24 5.12 -3.38
C PHE A 156 -2.93 6.47 -3.17
N GLY A 157 -2.28 7.42 -2.51
CA GLY A 157 -2.80 8.77 -2.33
C GLY A 157 -3.07 9.47 -3.66
N ILE A 158 -2.20 9.29 -4.67
CA ILE A 158 -2.40 9.83 -6.02
C ILE A 158 -3.62 9.20 -6.67
N SER A 159 -3.74 7.87 -6.56
CA SER A 159 -4.87 7.13 -7.13
C SER A 159 -6.20 7.54 -6.49
N LEU A 160 -6.26 7.64 -5.16
CA LEU A 160 -7.44 8.10 -4.41
C LEU A 160 -7.84 9.53 -4.78
N ARG A 161 -6.86 10.45 -4.90
CA ARG A 161 -7.12 11.83 -5.33
C ARG A 161 -7.75 11.87 -6.73
N LYS A 162 -7.19 11.13 -7.69
CA LYS A 162 -7.73 11.03 -9.06
C LYS A 162 -9.16 10.47 -9.11
N ARG A 163 -9.59 9.72 -8.09
CA ARG A 163 -10.96 9.20 -7.95
C ARG A 163 -11.92 10.14 -7.22
N GLY A 164 -11.44 11.30 -6.75
CA GLY A 164 -12.24 12.22 -5.92
C GLY A 164 -12.40 11.76 -4.47
N GLU A 165 -11.69 10.71 -4.03
CA GLU A 165 -11.72 10.20 -2.66
C GLU A 165 -10.80 11.02 -1.74
N PHE A 166 -11.04 12.33 -1.66
CA PHE A 166 -10.11 13.28 -1.06
C PHE A 166 -9.83 13.03 0.44
N GLU A 167 -10.83 12.62 1.22
CA GLU A 167 -10.63 12.33 2.65
C GLU A 167 -9.70 11.13 2.88
N THR A 168 -9.92 10.08 2.11
CA THR A 168 -9.10 8.88 2.15
C THR A 168 -7.67 9.21 1.68
N ALA A 169 -7.54 9.95 0.57
CA ALA A 169 -6.25 10.39 0.05
C ALA A 169 -5.47 11.21 1.10
N ALA A 170 -6.14 12.18 1.76
CA ALA A 170 -5.52 13.01 2.78
C ALA A 170 -5.05 12.19 3.99
N THR A 171 -5.84 11.20 4.41
CA THR A 171 -5.46 10.28 5.50
C THR A 171 -4.19 9.50 5.16
N PHE A 172 -4.07 9.01 3.93
CA PHE A 172 -2.89 8.29 3.48
C PHE A 172 -1.65 9.18 3.38
N TYR A 173 -1.76 10.37 2.80
CA TYR A 173 -0.61 11.27 2.75
C TYR A 173 -0.15 11.70 4.15
N ARG A 174 -1.05 11.88 5.11
CA ARG A 174 -0.66 12.13 6.51
C ARG A 174 0.14 10.97 7.11
N LYS A 175 -0.27 9.73 6.87
CA LYS A 175 0.53 8.55 7.27
C LYS A 175 1.89 8.49 6.56
N ALA A 176 1.93 8.91 5.29
CA ALA A 176 3.19 8.98 4.56
C ALA A 176 4.14 10.04 5.17
N LEU A 177 3.60 11.17 5.63
CA LEU A 177 4.34 12.18 6.39
C LEU A 177 4.75 11.70 7.78
N GLU A 178 3.99 10.83 8.44
CA GLU A 178 4.45 10.20 9.70
C GLU A 178 5.73 9.37 9.47
N LEU A 179 5.87 8.73 8.30
CA LEU A 179 7.06 7.98 7.92
C LEU A 179 8.20 8.87 7.40
N ALA A 180 7.86 9.97 6.73
CA ALA A 180 8.81 10.92 6.16
C ALA A 180 8.32 12.37 6.39
N PRO A 181 8.55 12.93 7.60
CA PRO A 181 7.99 14.22 8.00
C PRO A 181 8.41 15.40 7.14
N ASP A 182 9.59 15.32 6.52
CA ASP A 182 10.21 16.40 5.74
C ASP A 182 10.12 16.16 4.22
N ASP A 183 9.32 15.19 3.75
CA ASP A 183 9.20 14.88 2.32
C ASP A 183 8.29 15.91 1.61
N GLU A 184 8.94 16.82 0.87
CA GLU A 184 8.31 17.94 0.18
C GLU A 184 7.26 17.48 -0.84
N ARG A 185 7.51 16.35 -1.51
CA ARG A 185 6.61 15.80 -2.54
C ARG A 185 5.32 15.28 -1.94
N ILE A 186 5.40 14.63 -0.78
CA ILE A 186 4.22 14.18 -0.04
C ILE A 186 3.42 15.38 0.46
N MET A 187 4.10 16.40 1.02
CA MET A 187 3.44 17.65 1.43
C MET A 187 2.69 18.31 0.26
N PHE A 188 3.35 18.42 -0.89
CA PHE A 188 2.76 18.96 -2.11
C PHE A 188 1.55 18.16 -2.60
N ASN A 189 1.66 16.82 -2.59
CA ASN A 189 0.55 15.96 -3.00
C ASN A 189 -0.65 16.04 -2.04
N LEU A 190 -0.41 16.14 -0.72
CA LEU A 190 -1.46 16.41 0.26
C LEU A 190 -2.08 17.80 0.04
N ALA A 191 -1.29 18.82 -0.27
CA ALA A 191 -1.78 20.16 -0.56
C ALA A 191 -2.74 20.16 -1.76
N ARG A 192 -2.41 19.41 -2.83
CA ARG A 192 -3.32 19.21 -3.98
C ARG A 192 -4.65 18.61 -3.57
N VAL A 193 -4.63 17.58 -2.71
CA VAL A 193 -5.88 16.98 -2.17
C VAL A 193 -6.69 18.01 -1.40
N LEU A 194 -6.05 18.79 -0.52
CA LEU A 194 -6.75 19.79 0.29
C LEU A 194 -7.34 20.91 -0.55
N TYR A 195 -6.65 21.34 -1.61
CA TYR A 195 -7.19 22.29 -2.57
C TYR A 195 -8.42 21.75 -3.31
N GLU A 196 -8.35 20.53 -3.83
CA GLU A 196 -9.47 19.88 -4.53
C GLU A 196 -10.66 19.60 -3.60
N LYS A 197 -10.41 19.45 -2.30
CA LYS A 197 -11.43 19.39 -1.24
C LYS A 197 -12.01 20.77 -0.87
N GLY A 198 -11.41 21.87 -1.33
CA GLY A 198 -11.79 23.26 -1.02
C GLY A 198 -11.11 23.88 0.20
N ASP A 199 -10.23 23.15 0.89
CA ASP A 199 -9.45 23.65 2.04
C ASP A 199 -8.18 24.38 1.57
N THR A 200 -8.41 25.56 0.98
CA THR A 200 -7.36 26.44 0.46
C THR A 200 -6.38 26.93 1.56
N PRO A 201 -6.83 27.23 2.79
CA PRO A 201 -5.92 27.61 3.88
C PRO A 201 -4.92 26.49 4.22
N ALA A 202 -5.38 25.25 4.42
CA ALA A 202 -4.49 24.14 4.77
C ALA A 202 -3.59 23.75 3.59
N CYS A 203 -4.08 23.85 2.35
CA CYS A 203 -3.26 23.71 1.15
C CYS A 203 -2.08 24.69 1.14
N SER A 204 -2.36 25.98 1.39
CA SER A 204 -1.31 27.02 1.37
C SER A 204 -0.23 26.75 2.41
N LEU A 205 -0.62 26.36 3.63
CA LEU A 205 0.32 26.02 4.69
C LEU A 205 1.26 24.87 4.31
N LEU A 206 0.73 23.80 3.73
CA LEU A 206 1.55 22.66 3.30
C LEU A 206 2.47 23.00 2.13
N LEU A 207 2.03 23.85 1.20
CA LEU A 207 2.90 24.30 0.12
C LEU A 207 4.04 25.19 0.65
N GLU A 208 3.78 26.01 1.67
CA GLU A 208 4.83 26.80 2.34
C GLU A 208 5.84 25.90 3.05
N GLN A 209 5.37 24.83 3.71
CA GLN A 209 6.24 23.82 4.30
C GLN A 209 7.06 23.07 3.24
N ALA A 210 6.45 22.68 2.11
CA ALA A 210 7.14 22.00 1.02
C ALA A 210 8.26 22.88 0.42
N VAL A 211 8.01 24.19 0.24
CA VAL A 211 9.04 25.14 -0.23
C VAL A 211 10.10 25.42 0.84
N ALA A 212 9.76 25.33 2.12
CA ALA A 212 10.75 25.44 3.20
C ALA A 212 11.67 24.21 3.26
N ALA A 213 11.13 23.01 3.00
CA ALA A 213 11.89 21.77 2.93
C ALA A 213 12.78 21.71 1.69
N ASP A 214 12.24 22.07 0.52
CA ASP A 214 13.01 22.23 -0.72
C ASP A 214 12.77 23.62 -1.33
N PRO A 215 13.71 24.55 -1.10
CA PRO A 215 13.66 25.88 -1.70
C PRO A 215 13.73 25.89 -3.21
N ASP A 216 14.04 24.82 -3.93
CA ASP A 216 14.04 24.77 -5.40
C ASP A 216 12.79 24.10 -5.99
N PHE A 217 11.84 23.69 -5.13
CA PHE A 217 10.61 23.02 -5.55
C PHE A 217 9.67 23.96 -6.34
N THR A 218 9.81 23.92 -7.65
CA THR A 218 9.23 24.92 -8.57
C THR A 218 7.72 24.79 -8.67
N GLU A 219 7.20 23.58 -8.59
CA GLU A 219 5.78 23.24 -8.65
C GLU A 219 5.04 23.80 -7.43
N ALA A 220 5.59 23.61 -6.23
CA ALA A 220 5.01 24.15 -4.99
C ALA A 220 5.00 25.68 -4.99
N LYS A 221 6.09 26.33 -5.42
CA LYS A 221 6.15 27.79 -5.60
C LYS A 221 5.14 28.31 -6.61
N SER A 222 5.00 27.61 -7.74
CA SER A 222 4.06 27.97 -8.80
C SER A 222 2.62 27.88 -8.30
N PHE A 223 2.32 26.85 -7.51
CA PHE A 223 1.00 26.68 -6.90
C PHE A 223 0.70 27.76 -5.86
N LEU A 224 1.65 28.10 -4.97
CA LEU A 224 1.50 29.24 -4.05
C LEU A 224 1.23 30.56 -4.78
N ARG A 225 1.97 30.82 -5.87
CA ARG A 225 1.76 32.02 -6.70
C ARG A 225 0.37 32.04 -7.33
N TYR A 226 -0.11 30.87 -7.75
CA TYR A 226 -1.47 30.72 -8.27
C TYR A 226 -2.52 31.04 -7.19
N LEU A 227 -2.42 30.47 -5.99
CA LEU A 227 -3.35 30.73 -4.88
C LEU A 227 -3.37 32.21 -4.46
N LYS A 228 -2.19 32.83 -4.36
CA LYS A 228 -2.03 34.25 -4.01
C LYS A 228 -2.67 35.19 -5.05
N ARG A 229 -2.55 34.86 -6.35
CA ARG A 229 -3.18 35.63 -7.43
C ARG A 229 -4.71 35.51 -7.45
N ARG A 230 -5.25 34.40 -6.93
CA ARG A 230 -6.70 34.12 -6.93
C ARG A 230 -7.48 34.63 -5.73
N GLY A 231 -6.82 35.12 -4.68
CA GLY A 231 -7.51 35.71 -3.53
C GLY A 231 -8.26 34.71 -2.63
N GLY A 232 -7.78 33.46 -2.53
CA GLY A 232 -8.15 32.57 -1.42
C GLY A 232 -9.50 31.82 -1.50
N VAL A 233 -10.20 31.80 -2.64
CA VAL A 233 -11.45 31.03 -2.80
C VAL A 233 -11.43 30.24 -4.11
N ALA A 234 -11.54 28.91 -4.02
CA ALA A 234 -11.75 28.02 -5.17
C ALA A 234 -13.19 28.16 -5.70
N ARG A 235 -13.39 28.15 -7.02
CA ARG A 235 -14.73 28.04 -7.64
C ARG A 235 -14.87 26.66 -8.27
N ASP A 236 -16.10 26.16 -8.29
CA ASP A 236 -16.46 24.77 -8.66
C ASP A 236 -16.10 24.37 -10.11
N ASP A 237 -15.74 25.34 -10.97
CA ASP A 237 -15.56 25.13 -12.42
C ASP A 237 -14.10 25.17 -12.89
N ASP A 238 -13.13 25.07 -11.98
CA ASP A 238 -11.73 25.33 -12.30
C ASP A 238 -10.96 24.07 -12.71
N ASP A 239 -10.84 23.86 -14.02
CA ASP A 239 -9.89 22.90 -14.60
C ASP A 239 -8.46 23.27 -14.17
N PHE A 240 -7.82 22.33 -13.47
CA PHE A 240 -6.43 22.42 -13.07
C PHE A 240 -5.57 22.55 -14.35
N PRO A 241 -4.67 23.55 -14.48
CA PRO A 241 -3.68 23.47 -15.54
C PRO A 241 -2.87 22.22 -15.26
N ASP A 242 -2.86 21.28 -16.21
CA ASP A 242 -2.18 19.99 -16.07
C ASP A 242 -0.68 20.25 -15.84
N ILE A 243 -0.26 20.37 -14.57
CA ILE A 243 1.14 20.41 -14.18
C ILE A 243 1.58 18.95 -14.25
N THR A 244 1.84 18.52 -15.48
CA THR A 244 2.29 17.18 -15.82
C THR A 244 3.59 16.90 -15.06
N ILE A 245 3.62 15.76 -14.37
CA ILE A 245 4.84 15.13 -13.81
C ILE A 245 5.47 14.29 -14.92
#